data_AF-A0A1I7UFU3-F1
#
_entry.id   AF-A0A1I7UFU3-F1
#
_cell.length_a   1.000
_cell.length_b   1.000
_cell.length_c   1.000
_cell.angle_alpha   90.00
_cell.angle_beta   90.00
_cell.angle_gamma   90.00
#
_symmetry.space_group_name_H-M   'P 1'
#
loop_
_entity.id
_entity.type
_entity.pdbx_description
1 polymer ?
#
loop_
_entity_poly.entity_id
_entity_poly.type
_entity_poly.pdbx_seq_one_letter_code
_entity_poly.pdbx_strand_id
1 'polypeptide(L)'
;MLSQSVLPRRTPSSTANQQCSVLQRVSSTCPVDGIVVCAAAQETNPSSVILEFFDSAGTVVRSQDATGSPATSVTVRVVCVNGVWRVPSATGSATTNAIASVSCSQLGSVGRDLGYVIGTAV
;
A
#
# COMPACT_ATOMS: atom_id res chain seq x y z
N MET A 1 -23.41 -1.75 -10.08
CA MET A 1 -22.53 -2.85 -9.64
C MET A 1 -21.10 -2.32 -9.66
N LEU A 2 -20.64 -1.77 -8.53
CA LEU A 2 -19.26 -1.27 -8.39
C LEU A 2 -18.35 -2.51 -8.38
N SER A 3 -17.77 -2.88 -9.53
CA SER A 3 -16.78 -3.95 -9.55
C SER A 3 -15.57 -3.45 -8.77
N GLN A 4 -15.47 -3.89 -7.51
CA GLN A 4 -14.25 -3.78 -6.74
C GLN A 4 -13.18 -4.59 -7.47
N SER A 5 -12.39 -3.93 -8.29
CA SER A 5 -11.11 -4.48 -8.71
C SER A 5 -10.07 -3.57 -8.08
N VAL A 6 -9.21 -4.14 -7.26
CA VAL A 6 -8.17 -3.48 -6.48
C VAL A 6 -7.00 -4.45 -6.58
N LEU A 7 -5.74 -3.98 -6.62
CA LEU A 7 -4.61 -4.91 -6.47
C LEU A 7 -4.84 -5.72 -5.19
N PRO A 8 -4.82 -7.07 -5.26
CA PRO A 8 -5.02 -7.89 -4.08
C PRO A 8 -4.13 -7.44 -2.93
N ARG A 9 -4.76 -7.14 -1.79
CA ARG A 9 -4.05 -6.91 -0.55
C ARG A 9 -3.45 -8.24 -0.10
N ARG A 10 -2.19 -8.22 0.32
CA ARG A 10 -1.51 -9.37 0.93
C ARG A 10 -0.79 -9.01 2.21
N THR A 11 -0.33 -10.04 2.90
CA THR A 11 0.49 -9.92 4.11
C THR A 11 1.85 -9.28 3.78
N PRO A 12 2.44 -8.50 4.72
CA PRO A 12 3.79 -7.97 4.57
C PRO A 12 4.82 -9.10 4.50
N SER A 13 5.98 -8.77 3.94
CA SER A 13 7.11 -9.72 3.85
C SER A 13 7.67 -10.09 5.23
N SER A 14 7.53 -9.19 6.21
CA SER A 14 7.99 -9.37 7.59
C SER A 14 6.83 -9.60 8.56
N THR A 15 7.00 -10.58 9.45
CA THR A 15 6.06 -10.87 10.54
C THR A 15 6.13 -9.87 11.69
N ALA A 16 7.16 -9.02 11.74
CA ALA A 16 7.28 -7.95 12.73
C ALA A 16 6.35 -6.77 12.44
N ASN A 17 5.82 -6.67 11.21
CA ASN A 17 4.98 -5.57 10.77
C ASN A 17 3.50 -5.91 10.94
N GLN A 18 2.72 -4.99 11.51
CA GLN A 18 1.29 -5.12 11.72
C GLN A 18 0.50 -4.63 10.49
N GLN A 19 -0.60 -5.30 10.14
CA GLN A 19 -1.46 -4.98 8.97
C GLN A 19 -2.61 -4.02 9.30
N CYS A 20 -2.50 -3.20 10.33
CA CYS A 20 -3.59 -2.28 10.73
C CYS A 20 -3.73 -1.07 9.78
N SER A 21 -2.78 -0.87 8.87
CA SER A 21 -2.69 0.31 8.02
C SER A 21 -3.70 0.32 6.85
N VAL A 22 -4.12 1.53 6.50
CA VAL A 22 -5.18 1.78 5.51
C VAL A 22 -4.57 1.87 4.11
N LEU A 23 -4.97 0.96 3.22
CA LEU A 23 -4.66 1.00 1.79
C LEU A 23 -5.79 1.71 1.05
N GLN A 24 -5.54 2.94 0.58
CA GLN A 24 -6.66 3.83 0.21
C GLN A 24 -6.93 3.98 -1.29
N ARG A 25 -5.97 3.66 -2.18
CA ARG A 25 -6.20 3.77 -3.63
C ARG A 25 -5.40 2.76 -4.43
N VAL A 26 -6.12 1.97 -5.23
CA VAL A 26 -5.63 1.28 -6.42
C VAL A 26 -6.80 1.24 -7.40
N SER A 27 -6.62 1.70 -8.64
CA SER A 27 -7.64 1.59 -9.67
C SER A 27 -7.78 0.14 -10.16
N SER A 28 -9.01 -0.24 -10.50
CA SER A 28 -9.45 -1.61 -10.83
C SER A 28 -8.92 -2.17 -12.13
N THR A 29 -8.69 -1.28 -13.08
CA THR A 29 -8.02 -1.59 -14.31
C THR A 29 -6.93 -0.55 -14.51
N CYS A 30 -5.92 -0.93 -15.27
CA CYS A 30 -4.90 -0.05 -15.78
C CYS A 30 -5.39 0.45 -17.16
N PRO A 31 -6.03 1.63 -17.23
CA PRO A 31 -5.95 2.46 -18.42
C PRO A 31 -5.16 3.75 -18.19
N VAL A 32 -4.93 4.14 -16.93
CA VAL A 32 -4.22 5.37 -16.53
C VAL A 32 -3.36 5.15 -15.30
N ASP A 33 -2.40 6.04 -15.06
CA ASP A 33 -1.54 6.01 -13.89
C ASP A 33 -2.33 6.20 -12.58
N GLY A 34 -1.82 5.63 -11.49
CA GLY A 34 -2.48 5.57 -10.20
C GLY A 34 -1.57 6.00 -9.05
N ILE A 35 -2.17 6.10 -7.87
CA ILE A 35 -1.47 6.41 -6.63
C ILE A 35 -1.89 5.39 -5.59
N VAL A 36 -0.91 4.81 -4.90
CA VAL A 36 -1.11 3.89 -3.78
C VAL A 36 -0.70 4.59 -2.50
N VAL A 37 -1.63 4.66 -1.55
CA VAL A 37 -1.43 5.29 -0.25
C VAL A 37 -1.51 4.21 0.81
N CYS A 38 -0.50 4.18 1.68
CA CYS A 38 -0.50 3.39 2.91
C CYS A 38 -0.40 4.36 4.08
N ALA A 39 -1.41 4.37 4.95
CA ALA A 39 -1.48 5.25 6.11
C ALA A 39 -1.53 4.43 7.40
N ALA A 40 -0.94 4.98 8.47
CA ALA A 40 -1.08 4.42 9.82
C ALA A 40 -2.57 4.23 10.17
N ALA A 41 -2.86 3.17 10.91
CA ALA A 41 -4.20 2.99 11.48
C ALA A 41 -4.53 4.17 12.41
N GLN A 42 -5.81 4.54 12.50
CA GLN A 42 -6.24 5.56 13.44
C GLN A 42 -5.87 5.15 14.87
N GLU A 43 -5.46 6.13 15.67
CA GLU A 43 -5.10 5.93 17.09
C GLU A 43 -3.95 4.95 17.34
N THR A 44 -3.19 4.60 16.29
CA THR A 44 -1.91 3.92 16.42
C THR A 44 -0.80 4.95 16.27
N ASN A 45 0.18 4.96 17.17
CA ASN A 45 1.37 5.81 17.06
C ASN A 45 2.56 4.96 16.58
N PRO A 46 2.60 4.50 15.32
CA PRO A 46 3.69 3.66 14.85
C PRO A 46 4.96 4.48 14.66
N SER A 47 6.11 3.80 14.75
CA SER A 47 7.42 4.37 14.40
C SER A 47 7.70 4.33 12.89
N SER A 48 6.98 3.49 12.15
CA SER A 48 7.08 3.37 10.71
C SER A 48 5.78 2.87 10.07
N VAL A 49 5.50 3.33 8.84
CA VAL A 49 4.48 2.79 7.93
C VAL A 49 5.18 2.36 6.65
N ILE A 50 4.92 1.14 6.19
CA ILE A 50 5.64 0.48 5.11
C ILE A 50 4.65 0.00 4.05
N LEU A 51 4.90 0.41 2.80
CA LEU A 51 4.19 -0.02 1.61
C LEU A 51 5.11 -0.92 0.76
N GLU A 52 4.66 -2.12 0.46
CA GLU A 52 5.38 -3.10 -0.36
C GLU A 52 4.58 -3.47 -1.60
N PHE A 53 5.29 -3.61 -2.71
CA PHE A 53 4.76 -4.02 -4.01
C PHE A 53 5.36 -5.36 -4.39
N PHE A 54 4.52 -6.29 -4.82
CA PHE A 54 4.93 -7.64 -5.14
C PHE A 54 4.62 -7.98 -6.59
N ASP A 55 5.52 -8.73 -7.22
CA ASP A 55 5.24 -9.36 -8.53
C ASP A 55 4.32 -10.59 -8.39
N SER A 56 4.04 -11.26 -9.51
CA SER A 56 3.21 -12.46 -9.55
C SER A 56 3.86 -13.69 -8.91
N ALA A 57 5.19 -13.71 -8.76
CA ALA A 57 5.91 -14.75 -8.03
C ALA A 57 5.87 -14.51 -6.51
N GLY A 58 5.45 -13.32 -6.11
CA GLY A 58 5.33 -12.89 -4.73
C GLY A 58 6.62 -12.32 -4.14
N THR A 59 7.55 -11.90 -4.98
CA THR A 59 8.78 -11.18 -4.62
C THR A 59 8.49 -9.70 -4.44
N VAL A 60 9.10 -9.06 -3.44
CA VAL A 60 9.02 -7.60 -3.28
C VAL A 60 9.84 -6.93 -4.39
N VAL A 61 9.17 -6.18 -5.26
CA VAL A 61 9.80 -5.43 -6.38
C VAL A 61 9.99 -3.95 -6.08
N ARG A 62 9.34 -3.46 -5.02
CA ARG A 62 9.57 -2.14 -4.42
C ARG A 62 9.03 -2.14 -2.99
N SER A 63 9.75 -1.47 -2.11
CA SER A 63 9.24 -1.01 -0.82
C SER A 63 9.40 0.51 -0.70
N GLN A 64 8.54 1.13 0.10
CA GLN A 64 8.69 2.51 0.53
C GLN A 64 8.18 2.61 1.95
N ASP A 65 8.95 3.26 2.80
CA ASP A 65 8.62 3.52 4.18
C ASP A 65 8.54 5.02 4.47
N ALA A 66 7.74 5.35 5.47
CA ALA A 66 7.75 6.62 6.17
C ALA A 66 8.08 6.33 7.63
N THR A 67 9.12 6.97 8.15
CA THR A 67 9.57 6.82 9.54
C THR A 67 9.32 8.11 10.32
N GLY A 68 9.12 7.98 11.63
CA GLY A 68 8.81 9.12 12.51
C GLY A 68 8.00 8.68 13.72
N SER A 69 7.78 9.58 14.67
CA SER A 69 6.97 9.29 15.86
C SER A 69 5.93 10.39 16.08
N PRO A 70 4.69 10.26 15.55
CA PRO A 70 4.18 9.11 14.79
C PRO A 70 4.52 9.17 13.29
N ALA A 71 4.77 8.01 12.69
CA ALA A 71 4.76 7.84 11.23
C ALA A 71 3.32 7.90 10.72
N THR A 72 3.07 8.68 9.67
CA THR A 72 1.70 9.02 9.23
C THR A 72 1.28 8.26 7.98
N SER A 73 1.96 8.49 6.85
CA SER A 73 1.60 7.85 5.58
C SER A 73 2.75 7.84 4.59
N VAL A 74 2.67 6.90 3.66
CA VAL A 74 3.53 6.79 2.48
C VAL A 74 2.66 6.75 1.24
N THR A 75 3.08 7.47 0.20
CA THR A 75 2.37 7.58 -1.07
C THR A 75 3.31 7.24 -2.22
N VAL A 76 2.91 6.31 -3.08
CA VAL A 76 3.69 5.88 -4.24
C VAL A 76 2.84 5.93 -5.50
N ARG A 77 3.39 6.55 -6.54
CA ARG A 77 2.79 6.54 -7.88
C ARG A 77 3.04 5.20 -8.56
N VAL A 78 2.00 4.63 -9.15
CA VAL A 78 2.07 3.47 -10.04
C VAL A 78 1.67 3.90 -11.44
N VAL A 79 2.28 3.28 -12.44
CA VAL A 79 2.00 3.55 -13.85
C VAL A 79 1.28 2.40 -14.50
N CYS A 80 0.50 2.74 -15.50
CA CYS A 80 -0.21 1.78 -16.30
C CYS A 80 0.50 1.60 -17.65
N VAL A 81 0.96 0.38 -17.95
CA VAL A 81 1.61 0.07 -19.24
C VAL A 81 0.98 -1.20 -19.82
N ASN A 82 0.33 -1.07 -20.98
CA ASN A 82 -0.32 -2.18 -21.70
C ASN A 82 -1.26 -3.02 -20.82
N GLY A 83 -2.07 -2.36 -19.98
CA GLY A 83 -2.99 -3.04 -19.07
C GLY A 83 -2.35 -3.68 -17.83
N VAL A 84 -1.03 -3.53 -17.64
CA VAL A 84 -0.29 -4.04 -16.48
C VAL A 84 0.12 -2.87 -15.58
N TRP A 85 -0.24 -2.97 -14.30
CA TRP A 85 0.26 -2.05 -13.28
C TRP A 85 1.76 -2.25 -13.09
N ARG A 86 2.49 -1.15 -13.10
CA ARG A 86 3.92 -1.12 -12.84
C ARG A 86 4.27 -0.06 -11.81
N VAL A 87 5.29 -0.32 -11.01
CA VAL A 87 5.81 0.64 -10.04
C VAL A 87 7.22 1.04 -10.46
N PRO A 88 7.60 2.33 -10.38
CA PRO A 88 8.99 2.72 -10.60
C PRO A 88 9.91 2.02 -9.61
N SER A 89 11.11 1.60 -10.00
CA SER A 89 12.02 0.87 -9.09
C SER A 89 12.48 1.71 -7.89
N ALA A 90 12.43 3.04 -8.01
CA ALA A 90 12.68 4.01 -6.95
C ALA A 90 11.91 5.31 -7.23
N THR A 91 11.87 6.24 -6.28
CA THR A 91 11.30 7.58 -6.47
C THR A 91 12.05 8.32 -7.58
N GLY A 92 11.32 8.80 -8.59
CA GLY A 92 11.89 9.47 -9.77
C GLY A 92 12.52 8.54 -10.81
N SER A 93 12.47 7.21 -10.63
CA SER A 93 13.03 6.27 -11.60
C SER A 93 12.16 6.14 -12.86
N ALA A 94 12.81 6.02 -14.03
CA ALA A 94 12.16 5.67 -15.29
C ALA A 94 11.98 4.14 -15.46
N THR A 95 12.76 3.33 -14.74
CA THR A 95 12.65 1.87 -14.76
C THR A 95 11.45 1.44 -13.93
N THR A 96 10.63 0.52 -14.45
CA THR A 96 9.40 0.08 -13.80
C THR A 96 9.27 -1.44 -13.73
N ASN A 97 8.75 -1.94 -12.60
CA ASN A 97 8.53 -3.36 -12.34
C ASN A 97 7.04 -3.68 -12.35
N ALA A 98 6.65 -4.84 -12.89
CA ALA A 98 5.26 -5.29 -12.87
C ALA A 98 4.80 -5.61 -11.44
N ILE A 99 3.52 -5.31 -11.15
CA ILE A 99 2.91 -5.49 -9.84
C ILE A 99 1.70 -6.42 -9.96
N ALA A 100 1.61 -7.39 -9.08
CA ALA A 100 0.45 -8.26 -8.93
C ALA A 100 -0.31 -8.04 -7.61
N SER A 101 0.37 -7.60 -6.54
CA SER A 101 -0.25 -7.38 -5.23
C SER A 101 0.50 -6.34 -4.40
N VAL A 102 -0.15 -5.83 -3.35
CA VAL A 102 0.43 -4.82 -2.46
C VAL A 102 0.20 -5.18 -0.99
N SER A 103 1.16 -4.83 -0.14
CA SER A 103 1.01 -4.87 1.32
C SER A 103 1.18 -3.47 1.87
N CYS A 104 0.35 -3.14 2.85
CA CYS A 104 0.46 -1.94 3.66
C CYS A 104 0.55 -2.43 5.10
N SER A 105 1.60 -2.00 5.80
CA SER A 105 1.88 -2.41 7.17
C SER A 105 2.49 -1.29 8.00
N GLN A 106 2.57 -1.47 9.31
CA GLN A 106 3.17 -0.52 10.26
C GLN A 106 4.05 -1.25 11.28
N LEU A 107 4.95 -0.52 11.95
CA LEU A 107 5.84 -1.03 12.99
C LEU A 107 5.75 -0.16 14.24
N GLY A 108 5.94 -0.75 15.43
CA GLY A 108 6.07 -0.01 16.69
C GLY A 108 4.76 0.62 17.17
N SER A 109 3.62 0.09 16.72
CA SER A 109 2.29 0.60 17.07
C SER A 109 2.02 0.53 18.58
N VAL A 110 2.00 1.67 19.26
CA VAL A 110 1.42 1.83 20.61
C VAL A 110 0.02 2.44 20.48
N GLY A 111 -1.02 1.68 20.83
CA GLY A 111 -2.44 2.04 20.64
C GLY A 111 -3.31 0.83 20.28
N ARG A 112 -4.65 0.99 20.28
CA ARG A 112 -5.60 -0.07 19.90
C ARG A 112 -6.19 0.24 18.52
N ASP A 113 -6.03 -0.69 17.58
CA ASP A 113 -6.71 -0.63 16.28
C ASP A 113 -8.20 -0.94 16.48
N LEU A 114 -9.04 0.09 16.43
CA LEU A 114 -10.48 -0.08 16.28
C LEU A 114 -10.74 -0.24 14.79
N GLY A 115 -10.83 -1.50 14.34
CA GLY A 115 -10.99 -1.86 12.93
C GLY A 115 -11.99 -0.95 12.21
N TYR A 116 -11.62 -0.54 11.01
CA TYR A 116 -12.33 0.42 10.16
C TYR A 116 -13.85 0.20 10.22
N VAL A 117 -14.58 1.06 10.93
CA VAL A 117 -16.03 1.13 10.78
C VAL A 117 -16.26 1.74 9.40
N ILE A 118 -16.66 0.90 8.44
CA ILE A 118 -17.15 1.37 7.15
C ILE A 118 -18.40 2.20 7.45
N GLY A 119 -18.23 3.52 7.49
CA GLY A 119 -19.36 4.44 7.49
C GLY A 119 -20.11 4.23 6.19
N THR A 120 -21.35 3.74 6.26
CA THR A 120 -22.27 3.86 5.13
C THR A 120 -22.55 5.34 4.96
N ALA A 121 -22.13 5.92 3.84
CA ALA A 121 -22.67 7.21 3.43
C ALA A 121 -24.19 7.04 3.28
N VAL A 122 -24.95 7.85 4.02
CA VAL A 122 -26.40 7.98 3.86
C VAL A 122 -26.67 9.08 2.86
#